data_AF-A0AAP0K467-F1
#
_entry.id   AF-A0AAP0K467-F1
#
_cell.length_a   1.000
_cell.length_b   1.000
_cell.length_c   1.000
_cell.angle_alpha   90.00
_cell.angle_beta   90.00
_cell.angle_gamma   90.00
#
_symmetry.space_group_name_H-M   'P 1'
#
loop_
_entity.id
_entity.type
_entity.pdbx_description
1 polymer ?
#
loop_
_entity_poly.entity_id
_entity_poly.type
_entity_poly.pdbx_seq_one_letter_code
_entity_poly.pdbx_strand_id
1 'polypeptide(L)'
;MRITFASDGAQLIGANISERFYFGDHVLPCFEIGIPLLKQRLHQLPDAENINIAFPDDGAWKRFYKQLQHFPMLEKRDGTPKDQLSSIKQILKELQRKREERMKEFCDIQSQIIQVHEALRGSVVDEQIVDDKDSTTKRLRELKLVLQGLQSEKKISDNIKSIHELSDVLSVDLSMTVGEVLIHPCLCSYFANSQLNNISDVSCSRLGESVDSLKQEKDQRLRKLQDLRSTLIELWNTLDTRADQRERFDPITTLISVTVDEVTARGSLALDIIKQAKVEIEKLKASKMEKLVLEKQKGDQNRYCARRDARKNLKRAKRISQLDSLQQDTFIWLEREEENKRPRAVEKHGKRVKVSE
;
A
#
# COMPACT_ATOMS: atom_id res chain seq x y z
N MET A 1 -76.87 -28.68 20.00
CA MET A 1 -78.15 -28.81 19.27
C MET A 1 -79.25 -28.87 20.32
N ARG A 2 -80.08 -27.83 20.45
CA ARG A 2 -81.24 -27.86 21.34
C ARG A 2 -82.45 -28.08 20.43
N ILE A 3 -82.99 -29.30 20.44
CA ILE A 3 -84.19 -29.65 19.67
C ILE A 3 -85.37 -29.39 20.60
N THR A 4 -86.14 -28.32 20.34
CA THR A 4 -87.44 -28.11 20.98
C THR A 4 -88.49 -28.88 20.20
N PHE A 5 -89.04 -29.93 20.79
CA PHE A 5 -90.17 -30.66 20.24
C PHE A 5 -91.46 -29.91 20.58
N ALA A 6 -92.30 -29.67 19.57
CA ALA A 6 -93.72 -29.42 19.80
C ALA A 6 -94.37 -30.75 20.21
N SER A 7 -95.20 -30.69 21.25
CA SER A 7 -95.96 -31.80 21.86
C SER A 7 -96.59 -32.73 20.81
N ASP A 8 -96.23 -34.01 20.79
CA ASP A 8 -96.88 -35.10 21.52
C ASP A 8 -96.36 -36.44 20.97
N GLY A 9 -96.01 -37.36 21.88
CA GLY A 9 -95.88 -38.79 21.59
C GLY A 9 -94.67 -39.23 20.74
N ALA A 10 -93.56 -39.60 21.40
CA ALA A 10 -92.73 -40.71 20.92
C ALA A 10 -91.94 -41.35 22.08
N GLN A 11 -92.17 -42.65 22.24
CA GLN A 11 -91.63 -43.51 23.27
C GLN A 11 -90.24 -44.01 22.84
N LEU A 12 -89.26 -43.95 23.74
CA LEU A 12 -87.90 -44.46 23.55
C LEU A 12 -87.87 -45.99 23.68
N ILE A 13 -87.31 -46.68 22.67
CA ILE A 13 -86.91 -48.10 22.78
C ILE A 13 -85.48 -48.25 22.23
N GLY A 14 -84.56 -48.68 23.11
CA GLY A 14 -83.50 -49.64 22.77
C GLY A 14 -82.21 -49.16 22.10
N ALA A 15 -81.15 -49.11 22.91
CA ALA A 15 -79.73 -48.87 22.63
C ALA A 15 -79.08 -49.53 21.38
N ASN A 16 -78.43 -48.71 20.53
CA ASN A 16 -77.10 -48.96 19.94
C ASN A 16 -76.51 -47.67 19.29
N ILE A 17 -75.19 -47.47 19.36
CA ILE A 17 -74.48 -46.17 19.20
C ILE A 17 -74.29 -45.80 17.71
N SER A 18 -75.38 -45.61 17.00
CA SER A 18 -75.41 -44.96 15.67
C SER A 18 -76.79 -44.34 15.49
N GLU A 19 -77.08 -43.28 16.25
CA GLU A 19 -78.32 -42.52 16.12
C GLU A 19 -78.37 -41.84 14.74
N ARG A 20 -78.78 -42.58 13.73
CA ARG A 20 -79.29 -42.02 12.47
C ARG A 20 -80.69 -41.51 12.80
N PHE A 21 -80.81 -40.21 13.01
CA PHE A 21 -82.11 -39.55 13.03
C PHE A 21 -82.71 -39.65 11.63
N TYR A 22 -83.65 -40.57 11.45
CA TYR A 22 -84.48 -40.62 10.26
C TYR A 22 -85.60 -39.61 10.43
N PHE A 23 -85.37 -38.43 9.87
CA PHE A 23 -86.39 -37.43 9.65
C PHE A 23 -87.30 -37.95 8.53
N GLY A 24 -88.62 -38.00 8.74
CA GLY A 24 -89.56 -38.31 7.66
C GLY A 24 -89.43 -37.26 6.54
N ASP A 25 -89.94 -37.57 5.33
CA ASP A 25 -89.82 -36.72 4.12
C ASP A 25 -90.40 -35.29 4.26
N HIS A 26 -90.96 -34.97 5.43
CA HIS A 26 -91.53 -33.67 5.80
C HIS A 26 -90.71 -32.91 6.85
N VAL A 27 -89.59 -33.44 7.35
CA VAL A 27 -88.76 -32.79 8.35
C VAL A 27 -87.48 -32.26 7.69
N LEU A 28 -87.47 -30.97 7.38
CA LEU A 28 -86.27 -30.22 7.01
C LEU A 28 -85.50 -29.84 8.27
N PRO A 29 -84.23 -30.26 8.45
CA PRO A 29 -83.40 -29.78 9.54
C PRO A 29 -83.11 -28.28 9.35
N CYS A 30 -83.87 -27.42 10.01
CA CYS A 30 -83.62 -25.99 10.04
C CYS A 30 -82.44 -25.70 10.98
N PHE A 31 -81.25 -25.46 10.43
CA PHE A 31 -80.08 -24.95 11.17
C PHE A 31 -80.21 -23.45 11.48
N GLU A 32 -81.41 -22.97 11.80
CA GLU A 32 -81.72 -21.55 11.99
C GLU A 32 -80.87 -20.89 13.10
N ILE A 33 -80.42 -21.67 14.07
CA ILE A 33 -79.67 -21.15 15.23
C ILE A 33 -78.17 -21.51 15.15
N GLY A 34 -77.79 -22.54 14.40
CA GLY A 34 -76.42 -23.06 14.39
C GLY A 34 -75.41 -22.15 13.68
N ILE A 35 -75.73 -21.73 12.46
CA ILE A 35 -74.83 -20.89 11.65
C ILE A 35 -74.68 -19.48 12.25
N PRO A 36 -75.76 -18.80 12.72
CA PRO A 36 -75.61 -17.50 13.37
C PRO A 36 -74.74 -17.54 14.63
N LEU A 37 -74.88 -18.57 15.48
CA LEU A 37 -74.03 -18.76 16.66
C LEU A 37 -72.57 -19.04 16.29
N LEU A 38 -72.34 -19.86 15.25
CA LEU A 38 -71.00 -20.10 14.72
C LEU A 38 -70.36 -18.78 14.25
N LYS A 39 -71.08 -17.98 13.46
CA LYS A 39 -70.59 -16.67 13.03
C LYS A 39 -70.26 -15.78 14.22
N GLN A 40 -71.16 -15.66 15.20
CA GLN A 40 -70.93 -14.84 16.38
C GLN A 40 -69.65 -15.28 17.12
N ARG A 41 -69.43 -16.60 17.23
CA ARG A 41 -68.23 -17.13 17.89
C ARG A 41 -66.96 -16.86 17.09
N LEU A 42 -66.99 -17.00 15.76
CA LEU A 42 -65.85 -16.71 14.88
C LEU A 42 -65.43 -15.24 14.97
N HIS A 43 -66.38 -14.30 15.06
CA HIS A 43 -66.07 -12.86 15.22
C HIS A 43 -65.52 -12.50 16.61
N GLN A 44 -65.71 -13.36 17.62
CA GLN A 44 -65.18 -13.14 18.97
C GLN A 44 -63.75 -13.69 19.15
N LEU A 45 -63.18 -14.32 18.13
CA LEU A 45 -61.81 -14.83 18.20
C LEU A 45 -60.80 -13.69 18.06
N PRO A 46 -59.67 -13.74 18.80
CA PRO A 46 -58.64 -12.70 18.78
C PRO A 46 -57.97 -12.53 17.40
N ASP A 47 -58.09 -13.52 16.52
CA ASP A 47 -57.55 -13.58 15.16
C ASP A 47 -58.67 -13.67 14.09
N ALA A 48 -59.83 -13.07 14.37
CA ALA A 48 -61.03 -13.16 13.51
C ALA A 48 -60.78 -12.78 12.03
N GLU A 49 -59.82 -11.89 11.76
CA GLU A 49 -59.44 -11.47 10.41
C GLU A 49 -58.65 -12.52 9.61
N ASN A 50 -58.12 -13.57 10.26
CA ASN A 50 -57.30 -14.61 9.63
C ASN A 50 -58.01 -15.98 9.55
N ILE A 51 -59.34 -15.99 9.69
CA ILE A 51 -60.13 -17.22 9.67
C ILE A 51 -60.47 -17.61 8.23
N ASN A 52 -60.04 -18.81 7.84
CA ASN A 52 -60.39 -19.42 6.55
C ASN A 52 -61.39 -20.54 6.73
N ILE A 53 -62.40 -20.62 5.86
CA ILE A 53 -63.42 -21.68 5.89
C ILE A 53 -63.18 -22.70 4.78
N ALA A 54 -63.18 -23.98 5.15
CA ALA A 54 -63.11 -25.10 4.23
C ALA A 54 -64.33 -26.01 4.41
N PHE A 55 -64.90 -26.48 3.29
CA PHE A 55 -66.00 -27.43 3.30
C PHE A 55 -65.48 -28.85 3.10
N PRO A 56 -65.96 -29.83 3.87
CA PRO A 56 -65.49 -31.22 3.79
C PRO A 56 -65.90 -31.90 2.48
N ASP A 57 -67.00 -31.47 1.87
CA ASP A 57 -67.53 -32.01 0.62
C ASP A 57 -68.38 -30.98 -0.14
N ASP A 58 -68.75 -31.32 -1.38
CA ASP A 58 -69.54 -30.45 -2.25
C ASP A 58 -70.97 -30.23 -1.76
N GLY A 59 -71.53 -31.20 -1.01
CA GLY A 59 -72.86 -31.09 -0.41
C GLY A 59 -72.87 -30.04 0.71
N ALA A 60 -71.87 -30.05 1.58
CA ALA A 60 -71.68 -29.04 2.61
C ALA A 60 -71.44 -27.65 2.00
N TRP A 61 -70.60 -27.56 0.95
CA TRP A 61 -70.38 -26.31 0.23
C TRP A 61 -71.71 -25.77 -0.35
N LYS A 62 -72.45 -26.58 -1.11
CA LYS A 62 -73.73 -26.15 -1.72
C LYS A 62 -74.75 -25.70 -0.67
N ARG A 63 -74.81 -26.36 0.49
CA ARG A 63 -75.79 -26.07 1.55
C ARG A 63 -75.45 -24.80 2.33
N PHE A 64 -74.17 -24.52 2.59
CA PHE A 64 -73.76 -23.52 3.58
C PHE A 64 -72.90 -22.37 3.02
N TYR A 65 -72.39 -22.46 1.78
CA TYR A 65 -71.52 -21.45 1.16
C TYR A 65 -72.09 -20.03 1.24
N LYS A 66 -73.35 -19.83 0.82
CA LYS A 66 -73.99 -18.49 0.84
C LYS A 66 -74.04 -17.88 2.23
N GLN A 67 -74.11 -18.70 3.27
CA GLN A 67 -74.16 -18.23 4.64
C GLN A 67 -72.75 -17.88 5.15
N LEU A 68 -71.68 -18.47 4.62
CA LEU A 68 -70.30 -18.30 5.11
C LEU A 68 -69.39 -17.53 4.12
N GLN A 69 -69.94 -17.00 3.03
CA GLN A 69 -69.23 -16.29 1.95
C GLN A 69 -68.39 -15.07 2.39
N HIS A 70 -68.61 -14.54 3.60
CA HIS A 70 -67.87 -13.38 4.12
C HIS A 70 -66.48 -13.75 4.64
N PHE A 71 -66.18 -15.04 4.78
CA PHE A 71 -64.85 -15.52 5.17
C PHE A 71 -64.08 -15.95 3.92
N PRO A 72 -62.75 -15.70 3.88
CA PRO A 72 -61.90 -16.23 2.82
C PRO A 72 -61.99 -17.76 2.81
N MET A 73 -62.09 -18.32 1.60
CA MET A 73 -62.28 -19.74 1.40
C MET A 73 -61.04 -20.40 0.85
N LEU A 74 -60.75 -21.58 1.39
CA LEU A 74 -59.74 -22.44 0.82
C LEU A 74 -60.33 -23.12 -0.41
N GLU A 75 -59.93 -22.65 -1.59
CA GLU A 75 -60.18 -23.36 -2.84
C GLU A 75 -59.54 -24.76 -2.75
N LYS A 76 -60.26 -25.76 -3.26
CA LYS A 76 -59.67 -27.10 -3.44
C LYS A 76 -58.49 -26.92 -4.37
N ARG A 77 -57.29 -27.19 -3.88
CA ARG A 77 -56.09 -27.21 -4.72
C ARG A 77 -56.29 -28.28 -5.81
N ASP A 78 -56.00 -27.94 -7.05
CA ASP A 78 -56.11 -28.88 -8.17
C ASP A 78 -55.12 -30.06 -8.01
N GLY A 79 -55.52 -31.26 -8.44
CA GLY A 79 -54.70 -32.47 -8.43
C GLY A 79 -55.01 -33.48 -7.32
N THR A 80 -54.45 -34.69 -7.42
CA THR A 80 -54.66 -35.72 -6.39
C THR A 80 -53.88 -35.37 -5.11
N PRO A 81 -54.30 -35.86 -3.93
CA PRO A 81 -53.55 -35.67 -2.68
C PRO A 81 -52.08 -36.13 -2.78
N LYS A 82 -51.80 -37.12 -3.66
CA LYS A 82 -50.45 -37.61 -3.93
C LYS A 82 -49.62 -36.60 -4.72
N ASP A 83 -50.22 -35.91 -5.68
CA ASP A 83 -49.56 -34.85 -6.46
C ASP A 83 -49.25 -33.64 -5.58
N GLN A 84 -50.20 -33.25 -4.73
CA GLN A 84 -50.00 -32.18 -3.76
C GLN A 84 -48.90 -32.50 -2.75
N LEU A 85 -48.89 -33.74 -2.24
CA LEU A 85 -47.82 -34.19 -1.34
C LEU A 85 -46.46 -34.20 -2.03
N SER A 86 -46.41 -34.53 -3.32
CA SER A 86 -45.20 -34.52 -4.12
C SER A 86 -44.68 -33.09 -4.35
N SER A 87 -45.59 -32.15 -4.67
CA SER A 87 -45.28 -30.72 -4.78
C SER A 87 -44.76 -30.13 -3.46
N ILE A 88 -45.43 -30.41 -2.34
CA ILE A 88 -45.00 -29.96 -1.01
C ILE A 88 -43.63 -30.55 -0.65
N LYS A 89 -43.39 -31.84 -0.93
CA LYS A 89 -42.07 -32.47 -0.70
C LYS A 89 -40.97 -31.80 -1.52
N GLN A 90 -41.25 -31.42 -2.76
CA GLN A 90 -40.29 -30.71 -3.61
C GLN A 90 -39.96 -29.33 -3.04
N ILE A 91 -40.97 -28.55 -2.67
CA ILE A 91 -40.79 -27.23 -2.03
C ILE A 91 -39.99 -27.36 -0.73
N LEU A 92 -40.29 -28.38 0.08
CA LEU A 92 -39.58 -28.64 1.33
C LEU A 92 -38.10 -28.96 1.08
N LYS A 93 -37.78 -29.79 0.09
CA LYS A 93 -36.39 -30.06 -0.32
C LYS A 93 -35.65 -28.79 -0.75
N GLU A 94 -36.30 -27.93 -1.53
CA GLU A 94 -35.70 -26.66 -1.95
C GLU A 94 -35.44 -25.72 -0.77
N LEU A 95 -36.38 -25.62 0.18
CA LEU A 95 -36.22 -24.80 1.38
C LEU A 95 -35.13 -25.33 2.31
N GLN A 96 -35.02 -26.66 2.44
CA GLN A 96 -33.92 -27.31 3.17
C GLN A 96 -32.57 -26.98 2.53
N ARG A 97 -32.42 -27.15 1.22
CA ARG A 97 -31.21 -26.77 0.48
C ARG A 97 -30.82 -25.31 0.71
N LYS A 98 -31.78 -24.37 0.56
CA LYS A 98 -31.54 -22.95 0.79
C LYS A 98 -31.14 -22.64 2.24
N ARG A 99 -31.65 -23.41 3.22
CA ARG A 99 -31.28 -23.27 4.63
C ARG A 99 -29.85 -23.74 4.87
N GLU A 100 -29.46 -24.88 4.29
CA GLU A 100 -28.09 -25.41 4.37
C GLU A 100 -27.07 -24.46 3.72
N GLU A 101 -27.39 -23.91 2.55
CA GLU A 101 -26.55 -22.91 1.88
C GLU A 101 -26.33 -21.67 2.75
N ARG A 102 -27.41 -21.14 3.35
CA ARG A 102 -27.29 -20.02 4.29
C ARG A 102 -26.45 -20.37 5.51
N MET A 103 -26.65 -21.57 6.07
CA MET A 103 -25.88 -22.01 7.24
C MET A 103 -24.39 -22.08 6.93
N LYS A 104 -24.03 -22.56 5.74
CA LYS A 104 -22.64 -22.56 5.27
C LYS A 104 -22.08 -21.14 5.17
N GLU A 105 -22.82 -20.21 4.55
CA GLU A 105 -22.39 -18.79 4.50
C GLU A 105 -22.17 -18.19 5.90
N PHE A 106 -23.04 -18.52 6.87
CA PHE A 106 -22.89 -18.08 8.25
C PHE A 106 -21.58 -18.57 8.87
N CYS A 107 -21.28 -19.87 8.76
CA CYS A 107 -20.04 -20.45 9.27
C CYS A 107 -18.80 -19.81 8.63
N ASP A 108 -18.84 -19.59 7.31
CA ASP A 108 -17.73 -18.98 6.56
C ASP A 108 -17.46 -17.53 7.01
N ILE A 109 -18.52 -16.73 7.21
CA ILE A 109 -18.40 -15.33 7.66
C ILE A 109 -17.91 -15.26 9.10
N GLN A 110 -18.44 -16.10 9.99
CA GLN A 110 -17.98 -16.13 11.38
C GLN A 110 -16.50 -16.54 11.48
N SER A 111 -16.08 -17.53 10.69
CA SER A 111 -14.68 -17.93 10.61
C SER A 111 -13.79 -16.77 10.17
N GLN A 112 -14.22 -16.01 9.16
CA GLN A 112 -13.49 -14.81 8.71
C GLN A 112 -13.44 -13.72 9.80
N ILE A 113 -14.54 -13.48 10.52
CA ILE A 113 -14.57 -12.51 11.62
C ILE A 113 -13.56 -12.88 12.71
N ILE A 114 -13.51 -14.15 13.12
CA ILE A 114 -12.56 -14.65 14.11
C ILE A 114 -11.12 -14.44 13.64
N GLN A 115 -10.81 -14.82 12.39
CA GLN A 115 -9.47 -14.64 11.82
C GLN A 115 -9.04 -13.17 11.76
N VAL A 116 -9.95 -12.25 11.43
CA VAL A 116 -9.65 -10.81 11.40
C VAL A 116 -9.43 -10.27 12.82
N HIS A 117 -10.24 -10.69 13.79
CA HIS A 117 -10.05 -10.32 15.19
C HIS A 117 -8.72 -10.82 15.75
N GLU A 118 -8.36 -12.07 15.47
CA GLU A 118 -7.09 -12.66 15.87
C GLU A 118 -5.91 -11.88 15.29
N ALA A 119 -5.96 -11.54 13.99
CA ALA A 119 -4.93 -10.74 13.34
C ALA A 119 -4.82 -9.30 13.91
N LEU A 120 -5.91 -8.73 14.41
CA LEU A 120 -5.96 -7.38 14.97
C LEU A 120 -5.51 -7.31 16.44
N ARG A 121 -5.92 -8.26 17.27
CA ARG A 121 -5.77 -8.21 18.74
C ARG A 121 -4.83 -9.28 19.32
N GLY A 122 -4.39 -10.25 18.52
CA GLY A 122 -3.46 -11.31 18.94
C GLY A 122 -4.02 -12.30 19.96
N SER A 123 -5.33 -12.26 20.24
CA SER A 123 -6.03 -13.19 21.14
C SER A 123 -7.25 -13.75 20.42
N VAL A 124 -7.47 -15.06 20.56
CA VAL A 124 -8.74 -15.69 20.19
C VAL A 124 -9.78 -15.16 21.15
N VAL A 125 -10.74 -14.39 20.64
CA VAL A 125 -11.91 -14.00 21.41
C VAL A 125 -12.80 -15.24 21.46
N ASP A 126 -12.87 -15.92 22.61
CA ASP A 126 -13.75 -17.07 22.86
C ASP A 126 -15.21 -16.62 23.08
N GLU A 127 -15.67 -15.68 22.26
CA GLU A 127 -17.07 -15.29 22.24
C GLU A 127 -17.71 -16.09 21.12
N GLN A 128 -18.41 -17.17 21.49
CA GLN A 128 -19.39 -17.81 20.60
C GLN A 128 -20.41 -16.74 20.15
N ILE A 129 -20.18 -16.12 18.99
CA ILE A 129 -21.12 -15.18 18.33
C ILE A 129 -22.38 -15.92 17.83
N VAL A 130 -22.38 -17.25 17.94
CA VAL A 130 -23.45 -18.16 17.53
C VAL A 130 -24.53 -18.20 18.60
N ASP A 131 -25.61 -17.44 18.38
CA ASP A 131 -26.93 -17.98 18.70
C ASP A 131 -27.31 -18.92 17.56
N ASP A 132 -27.15 -20.23 17.78
CA ASP A 132 -27.43 -21.32 16.82
C ASP A 132 -28.87 -21.29 16.27
N LYS A 133 -29.73 -20.42 16.83
CA LYS A 133 -31.16 -20.37 16.54
C LYS A 133 -31.56 -19.29 15.53
N ASP A 134 -30.75 -18.26 15.29
CA ASP A 134 -31.12 -17.14 14.41
C ASP A 134 -30.46 -17.19 13.02
N SER A 135 -30.99 -18.07 12.16
CA SER A 135 -30.59 -18.20 10.74
C SER A 135 -31.26 -17.19 9.79
N THR A 136 -31.77 -16.06 10.33
CA THR A 136 -32.48 -15.06 9.53
C THR A 136 -31.54 -14.34 8.55
N THR A 137 -32.10 -13.93 7.40
CA THR A 137 -31.36 -13.15 6.39
C THR A 137 -30.93 -11.78 6.89
N LYS A 138 -31.63 -11.24 7.90
CA LYS A 138 -31.26 -10.02 8.60
C LYS A 138 -29.95 -10.22 9.38
N ARG A 139 -29.85 -11.28 10.19
CA ARG A 139 -28.64 -11.59 10.95
C ARG A 139 -27.43 -11.85 10.05
N LEU A 140 -27.64 -12.54 8.92
CA LEU A 140 -26.57 -12.74 7.92
C LEU A 140 -26.05 -11.42 7.37
N ARG A 141 -26.96 -10.47 7.08
CA ARG A 141 -26.60 -9.13 6.59
C ARG A 141 -25.82 -8.35 7.65
N GLU A 142 -26.25 -8.39 8.91
CA GLU A 142 -25.54 -7.75 10.02
C GLU A 142 -24.12 -8.28 10.17
N LEU A 143 -23.93 -9.61 10.13
CA LEU A 143 -22.59 -10.20 10.20
C LEU A 143 -21.71 -9.81 9.00
N LYS A 144 -22.27 -9.72 7.78
CA LYS A 144 -21.56 -9.22 6.61
C LYS A 144 -21.10 -7.76 6.80
N LEU A 145 -21.92 -6.91 7.41
CA LEU A 145 -21.55 -5.53 7.73
C LEU A 145 -20.46 -5.46 8.80
N VAL A 146 -20.55 -6.28 9.85
CA VAL A 146 -19.51 -6.38 10.89
C VAL A 146 -18.17 -6.81 10.28
N LEU A 147 -18.17 -7.84 9.44
CA LEU A 147 -16.97 -8.31 8.74
C LEU A 147 -16.35 -7.19 7.88
N GLN A 148 -17.16 -6.45 7.14
CA GLN A 148 -16.68 -5.33 6.33
C GLN A 148 -16.01 -4.23 7.18
N GLY A 149 -16.62 -3.86 8.31
CA GLY A 149 -16.04 -2.87 9.24
C GLY A 149 -14.74 -3.35 9.89
N LEU A 150 -14.65 -4.64 10.24
CA LEU A 150 -13.42 -5.22 10.78
C LEU A 150 -12.29 -5.28 9.73
N GLN A 151 -12.62 -5.55 8.47
CA GLN A 151 -11.65 -5.52 7.38
C GLN A 151 -11.10 -4.11 7.14
N SER A 152 -11.94 -3.09 7.23
CA SER A 152 -11.49 -1.70 7.09
C SER A 152 -10.64 -1.26 8.29
N GLU A 153 -10.99 -1.68 9.51
CA GLU A 153 -10.14 -1.49 10.70
C GLU A 153 -8.77 -2.16 10.56
N LYS A 154 -8.73 -3.41 10.09
CA LYS A 154 -7.47 -4.11 9.78
C LYS A 154 -6.61 -3.32 8.81
N LYS A 155 -7.20 -2.83 7.72
CA LYS A 155 -6.50 -2.00 6.73
C LYS A 155 -5.94 -0.69 7.33
N ILE A 156 -6.70 -0.03 8.21
CA ILE A 156 -6.22 1.16 8.94
C ILE A 156 -5.01 0.80 9.81
N SER A 157 -5.10 -0.28 10.57
CA SER A 157 -4.01 -0.76 11.44
C SER A 157 -2.73 -1.06 10.64
N ASP A 158 -2.85 -1.76 9.52
CA ASP A 158 -1.72 -2.10 8.65
C ASP A 158 -1.10 -0.85 8.00
N ASN A 159 -1.92 0.12 7.59
CA ASN A 159 -1.43 1.41 7.09
C ASN A 159 -0.69 2.21 8.16
N ILE A 160 -1.19 2.23 9.40
CA ILE A 160 -0.53 2.93 10.52
C ILE A 160 0.85 2.31 10.81
N LYS A 161 0.94 0.98 10.84
CA LYS A 161 2.23 0.27 10.99
C LYS A 161 3.20 0.66 9.87
N SER A 162 2.73 0.64 8.62
CA SER A 162 3.53 1.03 7.46
C SER A 162 4.02 2.49 7.54
N ILE A 163 3.16 3.42 7.97
CA ILE A 163 3.54 4.83 8.17
C ILE A 163 4.62 4.95 9.24
N HIS A 164 4.51 4.21 10.35
CA HIS A 164 5.51 4.22 11.42
C HIS A 164 6.86 3.72 10.91
N GLU A 165 6.89 2.58 10.22
CA GLU A 165 8.11 2.00 9.65
C GLU A 165 8.76 2.94 8.61
N LEU A 166 7.97 3.53 7.71
CA LEU A 166 8.49 4.49 6.73
C LEU A 166 8.99 5.78 7.39
N SER A 167 8.29 6.29 8.40
CA SER A 167 8.71 7.49 9.13
C SER A 167 10.00 7.24 9.92
N ASP A 168 10.16 6.06 10.51
CA ASP A 168 11.40 5.64 11.18
C ASP A 168 12.59 5.66 10.21
N VAL A 169 12.44 5.09 9.01
CA VAL A 169 13.50 5.07 7.99
C VAL A 169 13.84 6.48 7.48
N LEU A 170 12.83 7.32 7.27
CA LEU A 170 12.98 8.68 6.75
C LEU A 170 13.34 9.71 7.84
N SER A 171 13.25 9.34 9.12
CA SER A 171 13.28 10.27 10.26
C SER A 171 12.41 11.50 10.04
N VAL A 172 11.16 11.25 9.63
CA VAL A 172 10.14 12.29 9.54
C VAL A 172 9.41 12.35 10.88
N ASP A 173 9.19 13.55 11.40
CA ASP A 173 8.45 13.74 12.65
C ASP A 173 7.01 13.24 12.50
N LEU A 174 6.73 12.08 13.08
CA LEU A 174 5.41 11.46 13.13
C LEU A 174 4.35 12.42 13.70
N SER A 175 4.72 13.34 14.59
CA SER A 175 3.77 14.32 15.13
C SER A 175 3.21 15.28 14.07
N MET A 176 3.97 15.57 13.01
CA MET A 176 3.56 16.44 11.90
C MET A 176 2.79 15.65 10.84
N THR A 177 3.30 14.50 10.41
CA THR A 177 2.66 13.66 9.37
C THR A 177 1.41 12.96 9.88
N VAL A 178 1.45 12.39 11.09
CA VAL A 178 0.30 11.72 11.69
C VAL A 178 -0.65 12.75 12.31
N GLY A 179 -0.15 13.90 12.78
CA GLY A 179 -0.97 15.03 13.23
C GLY A 179 -1.89 15.57 12.11
N GLU A 180 -1.36 15.95 10.95
CA GLU A 180 -2.20 16.41 9.82
C GLU A 180 -3.22 15.36 9.33
N VAL A 181 -2.88 14.08 9.45
CA VAL A 181 -3.75 12.96 9.04
C VAL A 181 -4.80 12.60 10.12
N LEU A 182 -4.44 12.65 11.42
CA LEU A 182 -5.31 12.34 12.58
C LEU A 182 -6.19 13.51 13.03
N ILE A 183 -5.80 14.76 12.75
CA ILE A 183 -6.60 15.95 13.10
C ILE A 183 -7.90 16.01 12.28
N HIS A 184 -8.03 15.22 11.21
CA HIS A 184 -9.29 15.17 10.49
C HIS A 184 -10.38 14.44 11.31
N PRO A 185 -11.58 15.05 11.47
CA PRO A 185 -12.68 14.50 12.28
C PRO A 185 -13.03 13.02 12.03
N CYS A 186 -12.66 12.47 10.88
CA CYS A 186 -12.89 11.07 10.49
C CYS A 186 -12.17 10.02 11.36
N LEU A 187 -11.00 10.34 11.94
CA LEU A 187 -10.27 9.40 12.81
C LEU A 187 -10.59 9.62 14.30
N CYS A 188 -11.03 10.81 14.70
CA CYS A 188 -11.59 11.05 16.04
C CYS A 188 -12.97 10.37 16.23
N SER A 189 -13.77 10.25 15.17
CA SER A 189 -15.05 9.52 15.23
C SER A 189 -14.90 8.00 15.33
N TYR A 190 -13.69 7.44 15.15
CA TYR A 190 -13.42 6.01 15.35
C TYR A 190 -13.65 5.58 16.81
N PHE A 191 -13.41 6.46 17.78
CA PHE A 191 -13.72 6.23 19.19
C PHE A 191 -15.14 6.68 19.60
N ALA A 192 -15.87 7.35 18.69
CA ALA A 192 -17.16 7.96 18.97
C ALA A 192 -18.17 7.71 17.82
N ASN A 193 -18.84 6.56 17.92
CA ASN A 193 -20.22 6.32 17.44
C ASN A 193 -20.43 5.81 15.99
N SER A 194 -20.89 4.55 15.90
CA SER A 194 -21.97 3.94 15.07
C SER A 194 -22.33 4.42 13.64
N GLN A 195 -21.49 5.14 12.91
CA GLN A 195 -21.61 5.38 11.46
C GLN A 195 -20.42 4.73 10.73
N LEU A 196 -20.32 3.40 10.85
CA LEU A 196 -19.10 2.62 10.62
C LEU A 196 -18.66 2.46 9.15
N ASN A 197 -19.56 2.61 8.17
CA ASN A 197 -19.25 2.09 6.82
C ASN A 197 -18.64 3.12 5.86
N ASN A 198 -19.03 4.40 5.95
CA ASN A 198 -18.53 5.42 5.01
C ASN A 198 -17.30 6.16 5.54
N ILE A 199 -17.14 6.26 6.86
CA ILE A 199 -16.04 7.01 7.49
C ILE A 199 -14.75 6.19 7.48
N SER A 200 -14.85 4.87 7.66
CA SER A 200 -13.68 3.99 7.67
C SER A 200 -13.00 3.91 6.29
N ASP A 201 -13.77 3.91 5.20
CA ASP A 201 -13.22 3.73 3.85
C ASP A 201 -12.51 5.00 3.33
N VAL A 202 -13.05 6.18 3.63
CA VAL A 202 -12.38 7.46 3.39
C VAL A 202 -11.09 7.55 4.21
N SER A 203 -11.11 7.12 5.46
CA SER A 203 -9.93 7.11 6.34
C SER A 203 -8.86 6.13 5.84
N CYS A 204 -9.25 4.92 5.42
CA CYS A 204 -8.38 3.96 4.75
C CYS A 204 -7.70 4.54 3.51
N SER A 205 -8.47 5.25 2.68
CA SER A 205 -7.98 5.81 1.42
C SER A 205 -6.93 6.88 1.66
N ARG A 206 -7.19 7.81 2.57
CA ARG A 206 -6.23 8.90 2.92
C ARG A 206 -4.96 8.38 3.60
N LEU A 207 -5.10 7.38 4.47
CA LEU A 207 -3.94 6.70 5.05
C LEU A 207 -3.14 5.98 3.96
N GLY A 208 -3.82 5.34 2.99
CA GLY A 208 -3.19 4.75 1.81
C GLY A 208 -2.41 5.76 0.99
N GLU A 209 -3.01 6.90 0.65
CA GLU A 209 -2.35 8.01 -0.07
C GLU A 209 -1.11 8.51 0.68
N SER A 210 -1.20 8.59 2.02
CA SER A 210 -0.06 9.00 2.86
C SER A 210 1.06 7.96 2.83
N VAL A 211 0.74 6.67 2.89
CA VAL A 211 1.71 5.57 2.72
C VAL A 211 2.40 5.67 1.36
N ASP A 212 1.64 5.89 0.28
CA ASP A 212 2.18 6.00 -1.07
C ASP A 212 3.10 7.21 -1.22
N SER A 213 2.71 8.36 -0.65
CA SER A 213 3.54 9.56 -0.60
C SER A 213 4.87 9.31 0.15
N LEU A 214 4.83 8.65 1.31
CA LEU A 214 6.03 8.31 2.07
C LEU A 214 6.93 7.32 1.32
N LYS A 215 6.36 6.32 0.63
CA LYS A 215 7.12 5.42 -0.25
C LYS A 215 7.81 6.19 -1.37
N GLN A 216 7.09 7.11 -2.02
CA GLN A 216 7.67 7.96 -3.06
C GLN A 216 8.81 8.84 -2.53
N GLU A 217 8.67 9.42 -1.35
CA GLU A 217 9.72 10.20 -0.70
C GLU A 217 10.94 9.33 -0.36
N LYS A 218 10.73 8.10 0.12
CA LYS A 218 11.80 7.10 0.33
C LYS A 218 12.59 6.84 -0.94
N ASP A 219 11.89 6.59 -2.05
CA ASP A 219 12.51 6.37 -3.35
C ASP A 219 13.28 7.59 -3.85
N GLN A 220 12.73 8.79 -3.63
CA GLN A 220 13.36 10.02 -4.05
C GLN A 220 14.63 10.30 -3.23
N ARG A 221 14.59 10.09 -1.91
CA ARG A 221 15.75 10.29 -1.03
C ARG A 221 16.86 9.28 -1.30
N LEU A 222 16.52 8.02 -1.51
CA LEU A 222 17.48 6.98 -1.87
C LEU A 222 18.20 7.33 -3.19
N ARG A 223 17.43 7.69 -4.22
CA ARG A 223 18.01 8.12 -5.52
C ARG A 223 18.95 9.31 -5.37
N LYS A 224 18.53 10.35 -4.64
CA LYS A 224 19.38 11.52 -4.37
C LYS A 224 20.70 11.13 -3.70
N LEU A 225 20.66 10.20 -2.75
CA LEU A 225 21.86 9.76 -2.03
C LEU A 225 22.78 8.90 -2.93
N GLN A 226 22.20 8.06 -3.78
CA GLN A 226 22.93 7.30 -4.80
C GLN A 226 23.58 8.20 -5.86
N ASP A 227 22.91 9.27 -6.28
CA ASP A 227 23.48 10.27 -7.20
C ASP A 227 24.66 11.01 -6.55
N LEU A 228 24.48 11.48 -5.31
CA LEU A 228 25.56 12.13 -4.56
C LEU A 228 26.76 11.21 -4.40
N ARG A 229 26.53 9.94 -4.09
CA ARG A 229 27.58 8.93 -4.04
C ARG A 229 28.29 8.74 -5.39
N SER A 230 27.55 8.70 -6.50
CA SER A 230 28.14 8.59 -7.84
C SER A 230 29.07 9.77 -8.12
N THR A 231 28.61 11.00 -7.82
CA THR A 231 29.47 12.20 -7.97
C THR A 231 30.69 12.16 -7.06
N LEU A 232 30.57 11.62 -5.84
CA LEU A 232 31.67 11.47 -4.91
C LEU A 232 32.72 10.48 -5.43
N ILE A 233 32.29 9.36 -6.02
CA ILE A 233 33.17 8.36 -6.65
C ILE A 233 33.88 8.96 -7.87
N GLU A 234 33.15 9.67 -8.73
CA GLU A 234 33.74 10.37 -9.89
C GLU A 234 34.80 11.38 -9.45
N LEU A 235 34.51 12.16 -8.41
CA LEU A 235 35.47 13.09 -7.82
C LEU A 235 36.69 12.34 -7.26
N TRP A 236 36.51 11.24 -6.54
CA TRP A 236 37.64 10.47 -6.03
C TRP A 236 38.53 9.90 -7.14
N ASN A 237 37.92 9.37 -8.22
CA ASN A 237 38.62 8.81 -9.37
C ASN A 237 39.35 9.91 -10.16
N THR A 238 38.73 11.07 -10.34
CA THR A 238 39.35 12.21 -11.05
C THR A 238 40.46 12.86 -10.24
N LEU A 239 40.41 12.76 -8.91
CA LEU A 239 41.29 13.52 -8.01
C LEU A 239 42.38 12.68 -7.32
N ASP A 240 42.52 11.39 -7.68
CA ASP A 240 43.39 10.38 -7.04
C ASP A 240 43.37 10.48 -5.51
N THR A 241 42.16 10.55 -4.96
CA THR A 241 41.96 10.79 -3.52
C THR A 241 42.39 9.56 -2.73
N ARG A 242 43.31 9.72 -1.77
CA ARG A 242 43.86 8.64 -0.93
C ARG A 242 42.79 8.00 -0.04
N ALA A 243 42.97 6.72 0.30
CA ALA A 243 41.97 5.92 0.99
C ALA A 243 41.57 6.45 2.39
N ASP A 244 42.51 7.07 3.11
CA ASP A 244 42.32 7.71 4.42
C ASP A 244 41.32 8.88 4.39
N GLN A 245 41.15 9.52 3.23
CA GLN A 245 40.16 10.59 3.04
C GLN A 245 38.78 10.05 2.62
N ARG A 246 38.69 8.77 2.21
CA ARG A 246 37.45 8.13 1.78
C ARG A 246 36.65 7.56 2.97
N GLU A 247 37.33 7.14 4.03
CA GLU A 247 36.73 6.59 5.26
C GLU A 247 35.77 7.58 5.95
N ARG A 248 36.00 8.90 5.77
CA ARG A 248 35.11 9.96 6.28
C ARG A 248 33.73 9.97 5.63
N PHE A 249 33.57 9.28 4.50
CA PHE A 249 32.33 9.20 3.76
C PHE A 249 31.62 7.86 3.91
N ASP A 250 32.10 6.95 4.77
CA ASP A 250 31.53 5.62 5.00
C ASP A 250 30.00 5.57 5.21
N PRO A 251 29.37 6.54 5.91
CA PRO A 251 27.90 6.59 6.01
C PRO A 251 27.20 6.74 4.64
N ILE A 252 27.86 7.36 3.67
CA ILE A 252 27.38 7.55 2.30
C ILE A 252 27.85 6.38 1.40
N THR A 253 29.05 5.83 1.65
CA THR A 253 29.62 4.74 0.85
C THR A 253 29.00 3.38 1.13
N THR A 254 28.35 3.16 2.28
CA THR A 254 27.76 1.87 2.68
C THR A 254 26.50 1.47 1.91
N LEU A 255 25.85 2.39 1.19
CA LEU A 255 24.60 2.12 0.43
C LEU A 255 24.82 1.60 -1.01
N ILE A 256 25.92 0.91 -1.30
CA ILE A 256 26.29 0.55 -2.69
C ILE A 256 25.30 -0.36 -3.40
N SER A 257 24.65 -1.23 -2.64
CA SER A 257 23.86 -2.34 -3.18
C SER A 257 22.49 -2.45 -2.54
N VAL A 258 22.07 -1.45 -1.75
CA VAL A 258 20.82 -1.53 -1.00
C VAL A 258 19.66 -1.12 -1.90
N THR A 259 18.76 -2.07 -2.17
CA THR A 259 17.51 -1.80 -2.89
C THR A 259 16.51 -1.08 -1.97
N VAL A 260 15.48 -0.44 -2.54
CA VAL A 260 14.45 0.29 -1.77
C VAL A 260 13.88 -0.56 -0.64
N ASP A 261 13.66 -1.84 -0.89
CA ASP A 261 13.04 -2.78 0.05
C ASP A 261 14.01 -3.22 1.17
N GLU A 262 15.31 -3.19 0.91
CA GLU A 262 16.35 -3.55 1.88
C GLU A 262 16.67 -2.41 2.87
N VAL A 263 16.27 -1.17 2.55
CA VAL A 263 16.45 -0.03 3.46
C VAL A 263 15.38 -0.06 4.56
N THR A 264 15.72 -0.69 5.67
CA THR A 264 14.89 -0.76 6.89
C THR A 264 15.53 -0.07 8.11
N ALA A 265 16.80 0.32 8.00
CA ALA A 265 17.53 0.95 9.09
C ALA A 265 16.94 2.34 9.42
N ARG A 266 16.60 2.55 10.70
CA ARG A 266 16.07 3.81 11.22
C ARG A 266 17.02 4.98 10.86
N GLY A 267 16.44 6.04 10.31
CA GLY A 267 17.14 7.28 9.96
C GLY A 267 18.18 7.17 8.85
N SER A 268 18.28 6.04 8.15
CA SER A 268 19.21 5.87 7.04
C SER A 268 18.96 6.81 5.86
N LEU A 269 17.72 7.31 5.70
CA LEU A 269 17.33 8.27 4.67
C LEU A 269 16.88 9.63 5.25
N ALA A 270 17.44 9.99 6.40
CA ALA A 270 17.17 11.27 7.03
C ALA A 270 17.71 12.46 6.19
N LEU A 271 17.03 13.60 6.25
CA LEU A 271 17.37 14.78 5.43
C LEU A 271 18.72 15.40 5.81
N ASP A 272 19.10 15.30 7.07
CA ASP A 272 20.39 15.73 7.61
C ASP A 272 21.54 14.95 6.98
N ILE A 273 21.43 13.62 6.81
CA ILE A 273 22.43 12.79 6.12
C ILE A 273 22.61 13.27 4.67
N ILE A 274 21.51 13.47 3.95
CA ILE A 274 21.55 13.96 2.56
C ILE A 274 22.17 15.37 2.50
N LYS A 275 21.82 16.26 3.45
CA LYS A 275 22.38 17.62 3.53
C LYS A 275 23.88 17.58 3.84
N GLN A 276 24.30 16.75 4.78
CA GLN A 276 25.70 16.58 5.17
C GLN A 276 26.52 16.07 3.99
N ALA A 277 26.04 15.06 3.27
CA ALA A 277 26.67 14.54 2.07
C ALA A 277 26.93 15.64 1.01
N LYS A 278 25.91 16.49 0.76
CA LYS A 278 26.06 17.63 -0.15
C LYS A 278 27.13 18.61 0.31
N VAL A 279 27.11 18.98 1.58
CA VAL A 279 28.08 19.94 2.15
C VAL A 279 29.50 19.39 2.06
N GLU A 280 29.71 18.11 2.35
CA GLU A 280 31.04 17.50 2.29
C GLU A 280 31.57 17.38 0.86
N ILE A 281 30.71 17.05 -0.11
CA ILE A 281 31.08 17.07 -1.54
C ILE A 281 31.51 18.47 -1.97
N GLU A 282 30.76 19.52 -1.60
CA GLU A 282 31.13 20.90 -1.95
C GLU A 282 32.42 21.35 -1.25
N LYS A 283 32.64 20.97 0.02
CA LYS A 283 33.90 21.21 0.72
C LYS A 283 35.08 20.54 0.02
N LEU A 284 34.93 19.29 -0.42
CA LEU A 284 35.96 18.58 -1.17
C LEU A 284 36.30 19.29 -2.48
N LYS A 285 35.27 19.70 -3.24
CA LYS A 285 35.46 20.46 -4.48
C LYS A 285 36.22 21.76 -4.23
N ALA A 286 35.82 22.54 -3.22
CA ALA A 286 36.45 23.82 -2.90
C ALA A 286 37.91 23.66 -2.43
N SER A 287 38.17 22.80 -1.45
CA SER A 287 39.53 22.57 -0.93
C SER A 287 40.48 22.10 -2.03
N LYS A 288 39.96 21.28 -2.95
CA LYS A 288 40.79 20.79 -4.05
C LYS A 288 41.02 21.84 -5.13
N MET A 289 40.02 22.67 -5.45
CA MET A 289 40.17 23.80 -6.38
C MET A 289 41.27 24.75 -5.90
N GLU A 290 41.28 25.07 -4.60
CA GLU A 290 42.33 25.86 -3.98
C GLU A 290 43.72 25.25 -4.19
N LYS A 291 43.86 23.93 -3.96
CA LYS A 291 45.13 23.21 -4.19
C LYS A 291 45.61 23.30 -5.65
N LEU A 292 44.72 23.10 -6.64
CA LEU A 292 45.06 23.18 -8.06
C LEU A 292 45.48 24.58 -8.49
N VAL A 293 44.81 25.62 -7.97
CA VAL A 293 45.17 27.02 -8.23
C VAL A 293 46.56 27.33 -7.71
N LEU A 294 46.86 26.93 -6.47
CA LEU A 294 48.19 27.11 -5.86
C LEU A 294 49.29 26.36 -6.63
N GLU A 295 49.01 25.13 -7.05
CA GLU A 295 49.96 24.32 -7.81
C GLU A 295 50.27 24.93 -9.18
N LYS A 296 49.24 25.42 -9.88
CA LYS A 296 49.40 26.15 -11.15
C LYS A 296 50.18 27.45 -10.96
N GLN A 297 49.85 28.24 -9.94
CA GLN A 297 50.54 29.49 -9.63
C GLN A 297 52.03 29.25 -9.33
N LYS A 298 52.34 28.22 -8.54
CA LYS A 298 53.73 27.82 -8.25
C LYS A 298 54.45 27.34 -9.51
N GLY A 299 53.78 26.56 -10.36
CA GLY A 299 54.30 26.11 -11.65
C GLY A 299 54.66 27.27 -12.57
N ASP A 300 53.77 28.26 -12.71
CA ASP A 300 53.99 29.43 -13.54
C ASP A 300 55.08 30.34 -12.96
N GLN A 301 55.15 30.50 -11.63
CA GLN A 301 56.23 31.22 -10.96
C GLN A 301 57.58 30.55 -11.20
N ASN A 302 57.66 29.22 -11.08
CA ASN A 302 58.88 28.46 -11.36
C ASN A 302 59.31 28.61 -12.83
N ARG A 303 58.37 28.53 -13.78
CA ARG A 303 58.64 28.76 -15.21
C ARG A 303 59.15 30.18 -15.47
N TYR A 304 58.58 31.19 -14.80
CA TYR A 304 59.04 32.57 -14.89
C TYR A 304 60.48 32.71 -14.39
N CYS A 305 60.79 32.20 -13.19
CA CYS A 305 62.15 32.21 -12.62
C CYS A 305 63.15 31.50 -13.54
N ALA A 306 62.82 30.30 -14.03
CA ALA A 306 63.68 29.54 -14.95
C ALA A 306 63.97 30.31 -16.24
N ARG A 307 62.95 30.94 -16.86
CA ARG A 307 63.14 31.79 -18.06
C ARG A 307 64.02 33.00 -17.76
N ARG A 308 63.84 33.63 -16.60
CA ARG A 308 64.65 34.78 -16.17
C ARG A 308 66.12 34.38 -16.03
N ASP A 309 66.38 33.25 -15.38
CA ASP A 309 67.74 32.78 -15.12
C ASP A 309 68.40 32.26 -16.41
N ALA A 310 67.66 31.60 -17.29
CA ALA A 310 68.13 31.26 -18.64
C ALA A 310 68.54 32.51 -19.43
N ARG A 311 67.76 33.60 -19.36
CA ARG A 311 68.11 34.88 -20.00
C ARG A 311 69.38 35.49 -19.40
N LYS A 312 69.57 35.43 -18.07
CA LYS A 312 70.81 35.89 -17.41
C LYS A 312 72.01 35.04 -17.84
N ASN A 313 71.87 33.72 -17.88
CA ASN A 313 72.91 32.80 -18.30
C ASN A 313 73.29 33.01 -19.76
N LEU A 314 72.32 33.24 -20.64
CA LEU A 314 72.58 33.59 -22.04
C LEU A 314 73.37 34.90 -22.17
N LYS A 315 73.03 35.94 -21.40
CA LYS A 315 73.80 37.20 -21.36
C LYS A 315 75.22 36.97 -20.83
N ARG A 316 75.41 36.08 -19.86
CA ARG A 316 76.72 35.71 -19.32
C ARG A 316 77.55 34.94 -20.36
N ALA A 317 76.96 33.94 -21.02
CA ALA A 317 77.60 33.17 -22.07
C ALA A 317 78.07 34.06 -23.22
N LYS A 318 77.23 35.01 -23.68
CA LYS A 318 77.62 35.99 -24.70
C LYS A 318 78.84 36.84 -24.28
N ARG A 319 78.90 37.28 -23.02
CA ARG A 319 80.06 38.02 -22.49
C ARG A 319 81.33 37.15 -22.43
N ILE A 320 81.20 35.88 -22.05
CA ILE A 320 82.33 34.94 -22.03
C ILE A 320 82.87 34.74 -23.46
N SER A 321 82.00 34.47 -24.44
CA SER A 321 82.44 34.32 -25.83
C SER A 321 83.13 35.57 -26.38
N GLN A 322 82.70 36.77 -25.96
CA GLN A 322 83.38 38.01 -26.32
C GLN A 322 84.78 38.10 -25.70
N LEU A 323 84.94 37.69 -24.44
CA LEU A 323 86.25 37.64 -23.78
C LEU A 323 87.17 36.62 -24.44
N ASP A 324 86.67 35.42 -24.76
CA ASP A 324 87.45 34.38 -25.44
C ASP A 324 87.94 34.86 -26.81
N SER A 325 87.09 35.55 -27.58
CA SER A 325 87.48 36.17 -28.86
C SER A 325 88.61 37.18 -28.67
N LEU A 326 88.49 38.07 -27.67
CA LEU A 326 89.53 39.06 -27.37
C LEU A 326 90.84 38.41 -26.93
N GLN A 327 90.77 37.33 -26.15
CA GLN A 327 91.95 36.56 -25.76
C GLN A 327 92.62 35.90 -26.97
N GLN A 328 91.84 35.31 -27.88
CA GLN A 328 92.34 34.73 -29.12
C GLN A 328 93.05 35.79 -29.99
N ASP A 329 92.44 36.97 -30.15
CA ASP A 329 93.02 38.09 -30.89
C ASP A 329 94.33 38.58 -30.25
N THR A 330 94.35 38.66 -28.91
CA THR A 330 95.55 39.03 -28.14
C THR A 330 96.67 38.00 -28.31
N PHE A 331 96.33 36.71 -28.31
CA PHE A 331 97.29 35.62 -28.54
C PHE A 331 97.89 35.68 -29.95
N ILE A 332 97.05 35.87 -30.98
CA ILE A 332 97.51 36.05 -32.37
C ILE A 332 98.43 37.27 -32.50
N TRP A 333 98.10 38.36 -31.81
CA TRP A 333 98.94 39.56 -31.80
C TRP A 333 100.33 39.28 -31.18
N LEU A 334 100.39 38.56 -30.06
CA LEU A 334 101.65 38.17 -29.42
C LEU A 334 102.50 37.24 -30.29
N GLU A 335 101.89 36.24 -30.97
CA GLU A 335 102.62 35.37 -31.91
C GLU A 335 103.25 36.18 -33.06
N ARG A 336 102.52 37.13 -33.64
CA ARG A 336 103.05 38.02 -34.69
C ARG A 336 104.21 38.90 -34.18
N GLU A 337 104.10 39.37 -32.94
CA GLU A 337 105.14 40.19 -32.30
C GLU A 337 106.42 39.36 -32.04
N GLU A 338 106.29 38.10 -31.63
CA GLU A 338 107.42 37.17 -31.49
C GLU A 338 108.05 36.81 -32.84
N GLU A 339 107.24 36.59 -33.88
CA GLU A 339 107.74 36.28 -35.22
C GLU A 339 108.49 37.46 -35.84
N ASN A 340 108.03 38.69 -35.62
CA ASN A 340 108.76 39.91 -36.00
C ASN A 340 110.10 40.10 -35.27
N LYS A 341 110.28 39.48 -34.09
CA LYS A 341 111.54 39.52 -33.32
C LYS A 341 112.52 38.41 -33.72
N ARG A 342 112.14 37.47 -34.59
CA ARG A 342 113.08 36.46 -35.12
C ARG A 342 114.01 37.11 -36.16
N PRO A 343 115.34 36.95 -36.05
CA PRO A 343 116.28 37.59 -36.97
C PRO A 343 116.12 37.05 -38.40
N ARG A 344 115.92 37.96 -39.36
CA ARG A 344 115.90 37.62 -40.80
C ARG A 344 117.30 37.20 -41.23
N ALA A 345 117.45 35.95 -41.69
CA ALA A 345 118.66 35.51 -42.36
C ALA A 345 118.86 36.32 -43.65
N VAL A 346 120.02 36.98 -43.77
CA VAL A 346 120.39 37.79 -44.93
C VAL A 346 120.98 36.87 -46.01
N GLU A 347 120.28 36.66 -47.12
CA GLU A 347 120.85 36.15 -48.36
C GLU A 347 121.78 37.22 -48.96
N LYS A 348 123.08 36.93 -49.06
CA LYS A 348 124.04 37.73 -49.83
C LYS A 348 124.15 37.17 -51.26
N HIS A 349 123.65 37.92 -52.24
CA HIS A 349 123.97 37.73 -53.66
C HIS A 349 125.08 38.70 -54.08
N GLY A 350 126.24 38.17 -54.45
CA GLY A 350 127.36 38.89 -55.07
C GLY A 350 127.70 38.33 -56.45
N LYS A 351 127.56 39.17 -57.48
CA LYS A 351 127.99 39.06 -58.90
C LYS A 351 129.52 38.78 -59.00
N ARG A 352 130.19 38.32 -60.08
CA ARG A 352 129.94 38.15 -61.53
C ARG A 352 131.13 37.39 -62.16
N VAL A 353 130.85 36.54 -63.15
CA VAL A 353 131.54 36.34 -64.48
C VAL A 353 133.02 35.91 -64.59
N LYS A 354 133.18 34.69 -65.15
CA LYS A 354 134.13 34.09 -66.14
C LYS A 354 135.52 34.71 -66.38
N VAL A 355 136.56 33.85 -66.52
CA VAL A 355 137.20 33.43 -67.81
C VAL A 355 137.96 32.09 -67.62
N SER A 356 138.02 31.37 -68.74
CA SER A 356 138.49 30.05 -69.15
C SER A 356 139.85 29.52 -68.69
N GLU A 357 139.96 28.18 -68.72
CA GLU A 357 140.91 27.44 -69.57
C GLU A 357 140.17 26.25 -70.23
#